data_AF-A0A2D8GL98-F1
#
_entry.id   AF-A0A2D8GL98-F1
#
_cell.length_a   1.000
_cell.length_b   1.000
_cell.length_c   1.000
_cell.angle_alpha   90.00
_cell.angle_beta   90.00
_cell.angle_gamma   90.00
#
_symmetry.space_group_name_H-M   'P 1'
#
loop_
_entity.id
_entity.type
_entity.pdbx_description
1 polymer ?
#
loop_
_entity_poly.entity_id
_entity_poly.type
_entity_poly.pdbx_seq_one_letter_code
_entity_poly.pdbx_strand_id
1 'polypeptide(L)'
;MRLEPQKSWEVNKPQQLEKILDKYESVAKSTGASLADIIVLGGNLGIEIASGQSVPFVPGRGDASQEQTDIESFAVLEPVSDAFRNYHAPDLGTSPEEFMLDKAQLLGLTAPEMTVLVGGMRSLGISSNGYGLFTADSDKLSNDYFKTLLDMSVKWKPNGTGNSYEGVHRVSGEKVRTASRADLVFGSNSQLRAIVEVYAENDSDAKFVSDFIAAWCKVMNADRFDLQ
;
A
#
# COMPACT_ATOMS: atom_id res chain seq x y z
N MET A 1 0.78 -1.91 16.70
CA MET A 1 -0.33 -1.12 16.10
C MET A 1 -1.45 -0.77 17.09
N ARG A 2 -1.93 -1.68 17.96
CA ARG A 2 -2.96 -1.32 18.99
C ARG A 2 -2.43 -0.58 20.23
N LEU A 3 -1.10 -0.52 20.39
CA LEU A 3 -0.40 0.06 21.54
C LEU A 3 0.22 1.41 21.17
N GLU A 4 0.53 2.22 22.18
CA GLU A 4 1.29 3.46 21.98
C GLU A 4 2.74 3.17 21.58
N PRO A 5 3.35 4.00 20.70
CA PRO A 5 2.79 5.21 20.10
C PRO A 5 1.99 4.96 18.81
N GLN A 6 2.03 3.73 18.26
CA GLN A 6 1.56 3.44 16.90
C GLN A 6 0.07 3.69 16.67
N LYS A 7 -0.77 3.46 17.69
CA LYS A 7 -2.22 3.71 17.60
C LYS A 7 -2.55 5.19 17.40
N SER A 8 -1.63 6.08 17.76
CA SER A 8 -1.79 7.53 17.76
C SER A 8 -1.12 8.21 16.55
N TRP A 9 -0.34 7.48 15.75
CA TRP A 9 0.31 8.03 14.56
C TRP A 9 -0.71 8.49 13.51
N GLU A 10 -0.48 9.68 12.96
CA GLU A 10 -1.37 10.29 11.96
C GLU A 10 -1.57 9.38 10.74
N VAL A 11 -0.47 8.79 10.26
CA VAL A 11 -0.44 7.87 9.11
C VAL A 11 -1.33 6.64 9.30
N ASN A 12 -1.64 6.26 10.54
CA ASN A 12 -2.48 5.11 10.87
C ASN A 12 -3.97 5.48 11.06
N LYS A 13 -4.34 6.75 10.90
CA LYS A 13 -5.73 7.25 11.02
C LYS A 13 -6.39 6.78 12.33
N PRO A 14 -5.97 7.28 13.50
CA PRO A 14 -6.32 6.73 14.82
C PRO A 14 -7.81 6.44 15.03
N GLN A 15 -8.68 7.36 14.59
CA GLN A 15 -10.14 7.24 14.74
C GLN A 15 -10.75 6.13 13.88
N GLN A 16 -10.16 5.85 12.71
CA GLN A 16 -10.56 4.73 11.86
C GLN A 16 -9.98 3.42 12.40
N LEU A 17 -8.71 3.46 12.83
CA LEU A 17 -8.01 2.30 13.38
C LEU A 17 -8.71 1.76 14.63
N GLU A 18 -9.09 2.62 15.57
CA GLU A 18 -9.81 2.25 16.80
C GLU A 18 -11.07 1.43 16.49
N LYS A 19 -11.91 1.91 15.56
CA LYS A 19 -13.13 1.21 15.15
C LYS A 19 -12.90 -0.18 14.55
N ILE A 20 -11.78 -0.36 13.85
CA ILE A 20 -11.42 -1.66 13.27
C ILE A 20 -10.86 -2.59 14.35
N LEU A 21 -10.00 -2.07 15.23
CA LEU A 21 -9.45 -2.83 16.34
C LEU A 21 -10.56 -3.33 17.28
N ASP A 22 -11.56 -2.52 17.60
CA ASP A 22 -12.70 -2.94 18.44
C ASP A 22 -13.43 -4.17 17.86
N LYS A 23 -13.63 -4.20 16.54
CA LYS A 23 -14.25 -5.33 15.84
C LYS A 23 -13.34 -6.55 15.85
N TYR A 24 -12.05 -6.36 15.56
CA TYR A 24 -11.08 -7.46 15.50
C TYR A 24 -10.81 -8.05 16.88
N GLU A 25 -10.82 -7.24 17.94
CA GLU A 25 -10.73 -7.72 19.33
C GLU A 25 -11.95 -8.56 19.72
N SER A 26 -13.15 -8.20 19.26
CA SER A 26 -14.35 -9.00 19.48
C SER A 26 -14.23 -10.37 18.82
N VAL A 27 -13.71 -10.43 17.59
CA VAL A 27 -13.44 -11.69 16.88
C VAL A 27 -12.35 -12.50 17.58
N ALA A 28 -11.23 -11.88 17.95
CA ALA A 28 -10.14 -12.51 18.68
C ALA A 28 -10.63 -13.16 19.99
N LYS A 29 -11.43 -12.43 20.78
CA LYS A 29 -12.04 -12.96 22.02
C LYS A 29 -12.95 -14.15 21.77
N SER A 30 -13.74 -14.12 20.69
CA SER A 30 -14.68 -15.21 20.36
C SER A 30 -14.00 -16.48 19.83
N THR A 31 -12.84 -16.34 19.18
CA THR A 31 -12.14 -17.44 18.52
C THR A 31 -10.97 -17.99 19.34
N GLY A 32 -10.44 -17.21 20.28
CA GLY A 32 -9.22 -17.52 21.03
C GLY A 32 -7.93 -17.27 20.24
N ALA A 33 -8.01 -16.73 19.02
CA ALA A 33 -6.83 -16.31 18.25
C ALA A 33 -6.26 -14.99 18.79
N SER A 34 -4.96 -14.74 18.54
CA SER A 34 -4.35 -13.46 18.88
C SER A 34 -4.89 -12.35 17.98
N LEU A 35 -4.94 -11.12 18.50
CA LEU A 35 -5.32 -9.97 17.68
C LEU A 35 -4.33 -9.78 16.52
N ALA A 36 -3.04 -10.03 16.75
CA ALA A 36 -2.01 -9.97 15.72
C ALA A 36 -2.33 -10.90 14.53
N ASP A 37 -2.75 -12.14 14.79
CA ASP A 37 -3.16 -13.06 13.73
C ASP A 37 -4.47 -12.61 13.06
N ILE A 38 -5.45 -12.12 13.81
CA ILE A 38 -6.71 -11.61 13.25
C ILE A 38 -6.47 -10.41 12.31
N ILE A 39 -5.55 -9.50 12.64
CA ILE A 39 -5.20 -8.36 11.78
C ILE A 39 -4.68 -8.84 10.43
N VAL A 40 -3.71 -9.78 10.43
CA VAL A 40 -3.12 -10.31 9.19
C VAL A 40 -4.15 -11.11 8.40
N LEU A 41 -4.93 -11.96 9.08
CA LEU A 41 -5.98 -12.76 8.46
C LEU A 41 -7.07 -11.89 7.83
N GLY A 42 -7.47 -10.80 8.48
CA GLY A 42 -8.42 -9.84 7.92
C GLY A 42 -7.90 -9.16 6.65
N GLY A 43 -6.61 -8.82 6.60
CA GLY A 43 -5.97 -8.32 5.40
C GLY A 43 -5.95 -9.36 4.27
N ASN A 44 -5.57 -10.60 4.58
CA ASN A 44 -5.63 -11.71 3.64
C ASN A 44 -7.03 -11.91 3.07
N LEU A 45 -8.06 -11.98 3.93
CA LEU A 45 -9.44 -12.14 3.51
C LEU A 45 -9.90 -11.01 2.58
N GLY A 46 -9.50 -9.76 2.84
CA GLY A 46 -9.79 -8.64 1.94
C GLY A 46 -9.21 -8.85 0.54
N ILE A 47 -7.99 -9.37 0.45
CA ILE A 47 -7.34 -9.70 -0.83
C ILE A 47 -8.01 -10.91 -1.49
N GLU A 48 -8.39 -11.93 -0.74
CA GLU A 48 -9.11 -13.11 -1.27
C GLU A 48 -10.44 -12.72 -1.88
N ILE A 49 -11.21 -11.85 -1.21
CA ILE A 49 -12.48 -11.32 -1.73
C ILE A 49 -12.23 -10.51 -3.02
N ALA A 50 -11.21 -9.65 -3.03
CA ALA A 50 -10.97 -8.76 -4.16
C ALA A 50 -10.33 -9.46 -5.38
N SER A 51 -9.63 -10.57 -5.17
CA SER A 51 -8.90 -11.29 -6.23
C SER A 51 -9.57 -12.59 -6.67
N GLY A 52 -10.42 -13.17 -5.81
CA GLY A 52 -10.95 -14.53 -5.98
C GLY A 52 -9.89 -15.63 -5.80
N GLN A 53 -8.68 -15.30 -5.33
CA GLN A 53 -7.58 -16.25 -5.12
C GLN A 53 -7.26 -16.37 -3.62
N SER A 54 -6.89 -17.58 -3.19
CA SER A 54 -6.51 -17.84 -1.80
C SER A 54 -5.19 -17.15 -1.43
N VAL A 55 -5.09 -16.62 -0.22
CA VAL A 55 -3.89 -15.99 0.30
C VAL A 55 -3.31 -16.83 1.44
N PRO A 56 -2.07 -17.35 1.31
CA PRO A 56 -1.44 -18.14 2.37
C PRO A 56 -1.42 -17.42 3.72
N PHE A 57 -1.81 -18.16 4.77
CA PHE A 57 -1.81 -17.68 6.15
C PHE A 57 -1.12 -18.70 7.05
N VAL A 58 -0.20 -18.21 7.89
CA VAL A 58 0.46 -19.01 8.92
C VAL A 58 0.14 -18.37 10.28
N PRO A 59 -0.61 -19.05 11.16
CA PRO A 59 -0.90 -18.52 12.50
C PRO A 59 0.34 -18.58 13.40
N GLY A 60 0.20 -18.09 14.63
CA GLY A 60 1.20 -18.19 15.69
C GLY A 60 1.74 -16.86 16.17
N ARG A 61 1.22 -15.72 15.68
CA ARG A 61 1.63 -14.42 16.21
C ARG A 61 1.12 -14.26 17.64
N GLY A 62 1.97 -13.70 18.50
CA GLY A 62 1.62 -13.34 19.87
C GLY A 62 1.15 -11.89 19.97
N ASP A 63 0.40 -11.62 21.03
CA ASP A 63 -0.10 -10.29 21.37
C ASP A 63 0.80 -9.69 22.46
N ALA A 64 1.65 -8.72 22.10
CA ALA A 64 2.46 -7.99 23.06
C ALA A 64 1.61 -7.06 23.96
N SER A 65 2.15 -6.74 25.14
CA SER A 65 1.58 -5.78 26.09
C SER A 65 2.28 -4.42 26.05
N GLN A 66 1.65 -3.39 26.64
CA GLN A 66 2.25 -2.04 26.69
C GLN A 66 3.53 -2.03 27.54
N GLU A 67 3.61 -2.86 28.57
CA GLU A 67 4.79 -2.99 29.44
C GLU A 67 5.99 -3.60 28.70
N GLN A 68 5.74 -4.34 27.63
CA GLN A 68 6.77 -4.91 26.75
C GLN A 68 7.16 -3.95 25.61
N THR A 69 6.59 -2.74 25.58
CA THR A 69 6.73 -1.78 24.48
C THR A 69 7.32 -0.47 25.00
N ASP A 70 8.59 -0.20 24.67
CA ASP A 70 9.23 1.08 24.94
C ASP A 70 8.80 2.12 23.91
N ILE A 71 7.96 3.07 24.34
CA ILE A 71 7.35 4.08 23.48
C ILE A 71 8.40 4.94 22.76
N GLU A 72 9.48 5.32 23.44
CA GLU A 72 10.52 6.17 22.86
C GLU A 72 11.26 5.42 21.74
N SER A 73 11.56 4.15 21.97
CA SER A 73 12.19 3.29 20.96
C SER A 73 11.31 3.08 19.72
N PHE A 74 9.99 3.02 19.89
CA PHE A 74 9.06 2.85 18.77
C PHE A 74 8.82 4.14 17.98
N ALA A 75 9.05 5.32 18.57
CA ALA A 75 8.82 6.60 17.91
C ALA A 75 9.65 6.76 16.63
N VAL A 76 10.87 6.20 16.57
CA VAL A 76 11.73 6.25 15.37
C VAL A 76 11.19 5.42 14.20
N LEU A 77 10.21 4.54 14.46
CA LEU A 77 9.57 3.71 13.43
C LEU A 77 8.35 4.40 12.80
N GLU A 78 7.96 5.60 13.27
CA GLU A 78 6.88 6.36 12.66
C GLU A 78 7.26 6.76 11.22
N PRO A 79 6.54 6.30 10.20
CA PRO A 79 6.88 6.64 8.83
C PRO A 79 6.48 8.09 8.56
N VAL A 80 7.48 8.93 8.29
CA VAL A 80 7.25 10.32 7.80
C VAL A 80 6.74 10.33 6.35
N SER A 81 6.99 9.27 5.59
CA SER A 81 6.51 9.08 4.23
C SER A 81 6.25 7.58 3.98
N ASP A 82 5.13 7.26 3.35
CA ASP A 82 4.74 5.91 2.98
C ASP A 82 3.99 5.93 1.63
N ALA A 83 4.74 5.65 0.56
CA ALA A 83 4.22 5.64 -0.79
C ALA A 83 3.19 4.53 -1.06
N PHE A 84 3.23 3.41 -0.34
CA PHE A 84 2.23 2.33 -0.50
C PHE A 84 0.84 2.81 -0.08
N ARG A 85 0.77 3.69 0.92
CA ARG A 85 -0.47 4.38 1.34
C ARG A 85 -0.62 5.78 0.76
N ASN A 86 0.26 6.23 -0.12
CA ASN A 86 0.30 7.60 -0.63
C ASN A 86 0.32 8.68 0.48
N TYR A 87 1.03 8.42 1.57
CA TYR A 87 1.24 9.36 2.66
C TYR A 87 2.61 10.01 2.54
N HIS A 88 2.66 11.33 2.73
CA HIS A 88 3.91 12.08 2.77
C HIS A 88 3.68 13.29 3.67
N ALA A 89 4.41 13.35 4.79
CA ALA A 89 4.32 14.47 5.71
C ALA A 89 4.74 15.78 5.02
N PRO A 90 4.19 16.94 5.45
CA PRO A 90 4.63 18.23 4.96
C PRO A 90 6.10 18.50 5.32
N ASP A 91 6.72 19.44 4.60
CA ASP A 91 8.05 20.00 4.90
C ASP A 91 9.22 19.00 4.88
N LEU A 92 9.05 17.86 4.21
CA LEU A 92 10.15 16.94 3.94
C LEU A 92 11.01 17.45 2.78
N GLY A 93 12.34 17.45 2.99
CA GLY A 93 13.30 17.87 1.96
C GLY A 93 13.59 16.81 0.88
N THR A 94 13.16 15.57 1.11
CA THR A 94 13.38 14.41 0.22
C THR A 94 12.09 14.02 -0.46
N SER A 95 12.17 13.59 -1.72
CA SER A 95 10.97 13.33 -2.53
C SER A 95 10.24 12.03 -2.10
N PRO A 96 8.91 11.93 -2.30
CA PRO A 96 8.15 10.73 -1.96
C PRO A 96 8.68 9.44 -2.61
N GLU A 97 9.18 9.52 -3.85
CA GLU A 97 9.73 8.38 -4.58
C GLU A 97 11.09 7.91 -4.05
N GLU A 98 11.91 8.81 -3.50
CA GLU A 98 13.16 8.43 -2.84
C GLU A 98 12.88 7.73 -1.51
N PHE A 99 11.94 8.26 -0.71
CA PHE A 99 11.45 7.57 0.49
C PHE A 99 10.81 6.22 0.18
N MET A 100 10.12 6.10 -0.95
CA MET A 100 9.56 4.82 -1.40
C MET A 100 10.66 3.77 -1.62
N LEU A 101 11.75 4.15 -2.29
CA LEU A 101 12.89 3.26 -2.53
C LEU A 101 13.56 2.84 -1.22
N ASP A 102 13.78 3.77 -0.30
CA ASP A 102 14.32 3.49 1.03
C ASP A 102 13.41 2.52 1.80
N LYS A 103 12.10 2.80 1.84
CA LYS A 103 11.13 1.92 2.49
C LYS A 103 11.07 0.53 1.87
N ALA A 104 11.11 0.44 0.54
CA ALA A 104 11.12 -0.83 -0.16
C ALA A 104 12.37 -1.64 0.18
N GLN A 105 13.53 -0.98 0.32
CA GLN A 105 14.77 -1.62 0.75
C GLN A 105 14.67 -2.17 2.19
N LEU A 106 14.11 -1.40 3.13
CA LEU A 106 13.90 -1.85 4.51
C LEU A 106 12.96 -3.06 4.60
N LEU A 107 11.98 -3.14 3.69
CA LEU A 107 11.05 -4.27 3.57
C LEU A 107 11.64 -5.45 2.76
N GLY A 108 12.88 -5.35 2.29
CA GLY A 108 13.54 -6.38 1.48
C GLY A 108 12.88 -6.60 0.12
N LEU A 109 12.17 -5.61 -0.41
CA LEU A 109 11.43 -5.70 -1.67
C LEU A 109 12.33 -5.43 -2.87
N THR A 110 12.11 -6.20 -3.93
CA THR A 110 12.65 -5.93 -5.26
C THR A 110 11.82 -4.88 -5.99
N ALA A 111 12.36 -4.28 -7.06
CA ALA A 111 11.61 -3.31 -7.86
C ALA A 111 10.28 -3.87 -8.43
N PRO A 112 10.21 -5.13 -8.93
CA PRO A 112 8.94 -5.72 -9.34
C PRO A 112 7.94 -5.90 -8.19
N GLU A 113 8.38 -6.37 -7.02
CA GLU A 113 7.51 -6.55 -5.83
C GLU A 113 6.96 -5.21 -5.33
N MET A 114 7.81 -4.18 -5.27
CA MET A 114 7.40 -2.82 -4.96
C MET A 114 6.36 -2.30 -5.96
N THR A 115 6.57 -2.56 -7.26
CA THR A 115 5.67 -2.11 -8.33
C THR A 115 4.29 -2.73 -8.19
N VAL A 116 4.20 -4.07 -8.04
CA VAL A 116 2.89 -4.73 -7.89
C VAL A 116 2.19 -4.31 -6.61
N LEU A 117 2.92 -4.15 -5.50
CA LEU A 117 2.34 -3.68 -4.25
C LEU A 117 1.74 -2.29 -4.40
N VAL A 118 2.44 -1.31 -4.98
CA VAL A 118 1.87 0.03 -5.20
C VAL A 118 0.64 -0.05 -6.11
N GLY A 119 0.72 -0.76 -7.23
CA GLY A 119 -0.41 -0.89 -8.16
C GLY A 119 -1.64 -1.54 -7.55
N GLY A 120 -1.47 -2.63 -6.80
CA GLY A 120 -2.58 -3.34 -6.16
C GLY A 120 -3.18 -2.58 -4.99
N MET A 121 -2.36 -1.87 -4.20
CA MET A 121 -2.88 -1.01 -3.15
C MET A 121 -3.74 0.12 -3.76
N ARG A 122 -3.35 0.68 -4.91
CA ARG A 122 -4.15 1.69 -5.62
C ARG A 122 -5.43 1.11 -6.23
N SER A 123 -5.40 -0.09 -6.79
CA SER A 123 -6.63 -0.74 -7.30
C SER A 123 -7.61 -1.04 -6.16
N LEU A 124 -7.13 -1.32 -4.95
CA LEU A 124 -7.96 -1.54 -3.77
C LEU A 124 -8.41 -0.23 -3.08
N GLY A 125 -8.24 0.94 -3.73
CA GLY A 125 -8.66 2.22 -3.17
C GLY A 125 -7.77 2.75 -2.04
N ILE A 126 -6.58 2.19 -1.80
CA ILE A 126 -5.73 2.54 -0.67
C ILE A 126 -4.87 3.76 -1.03
N SER A 127 -5.27 4.90 -0.47
CA SER A 127 -4.55 6.17 -0.54
C SER A 127 -4.94 7.08 0.63
N SER A 128 -3.96 7.70 1.28
CA SER A 128 -4.18 8.60 2.42
C SER A 128 -4.68 9.97 1.99
N ASN A 129 -4.27 10.43 0.80
CA ASN A 129 -4.63 11.74 0.23
C ASN A 129 -5.58 11.64 -0.98
N GLY A 130 -5.98 10.42 -1.37
CA GLY A 130 -6.88 10.17 -2.50
C GLY A 130 -6.21 10.23 -3.88
N TYR A 131 -4.92 10.55 -3.98
CA TYR A 131 -4.19 10.50 -5.24
C TYR A 131 -3.92 9.06 -5.70
N GLY A 132 -3.82 8.87 -7.02
CA GLY A 132 -3.46 7.60 -7.64
C GLY A 132 -4.61 6.59 -7.73
N LEU A 133 -5.82 6.95 -7.26
CA LEU A 133 -7.00 6.08 -7.33
C LEU A 133 -7.64 6.21 -8.71
N PHE A 134 -7.20 5.37 -9.63
CA PHE A 134 -7.59 5.39 -11.04
C PHE A 134 -8.74 4.44 -11.39
N THR A 135 -9.02 3.48 -10.50
CA THR A 135 -10.04 2.46 -10.74
C THR A 135 -11.45 3.00 -10.55
N ALA A 136 -12.40 2.44 -11.30
CA ALA A 136 -13.84 2.63 -11.07
C ALA A 136 -14.40 1.62 -10.05
N ASP A 137 -13.69 0.50 -9.83
CA ASP A 137 -14.07 -0.57 -8.92
C ASP A 137 -12.92 -0.83 -7.94
N SER A 138 -13.09 -0.35 -6.70
CA SER A 138 -12.11 -0.53 -5.61
C SER A 138 -12.24 -1.87 -4.90
N ASP A 139 -13.27 -2.66 -5.22
CA ASP A 139 -13.51 -3.96 -4.59
C ASP A 139 -12.79 -5.09 -5.35
N LYS A 140 -12.13 -4.76 -6.47
CA LYS A 140 -11.39 -5.70 -7.31
C LYS A 140 -9.90 -5.41 -7.32
N LEU A 141 -9.10 -6.45 -7.08
CA LEU A 141 -7.65 -6.41 -7.32
C LEU A 141 -7.40 -6.54 -8.83
N SER A 142 -6.97 -5.45 -9.47
CA SER A 142 -6.71 -5.42 -10.92
C SER A 142 -5.46 -4.63 -11.29
N ASN A 143 -4.89 -4.94 -12.45
CA ASN A 143 -3.76 -4.21 -13.03
C ASN A 143 -4.18 -2.94 -13.79
N ASP A 144 -5.46 -2.52 -13.70
CA ASP A 144 -5.98 -1.36 -14.45
C ASP A 144 -5.27 -0.07 -14.07
N TYR A 145 -4.73 0.00 -12.85
CA TYR A 145 -3.86 1.10 -12.42
C TYR A 145 -2.71 1.33 -13.40
N PHE A 146 -2.01 0.27 -13.85
CA PHE A 146 -0.87 0.39 -14.76
C PHE A 146 -1.30 0.76 -16.17
N LYS A 147 -2.37 0.13 -16.68
CA LYS A 147 -2.98 0.48 -17.98
C LYS A 147 -3.34 1.97 -18.01
N THR A 148 -3.92 2.47 -16.91
CA THR A 148 -4.36 3.86 -16.77
C THR A 148 -3.21 4.84 -16.57
N LEU A 149 -2.11 4.41 -15.93
CA LEU A 149 -0.90 5.22 -15.76
C LEU A 149 -0.16 5.43 -17.10
N LEU A 150 -0.14 4.40 -17.96
CA LEU A 150 0.54 4.44 -19.26
C LEU A 150 -0.30 5.06 -20.39
N ASP A 151 -1.55 5.44 -20.11
CA ASP A 151 -2.46 6.05 -21.07
C ASP A 151 -1.90 7.35 -21.65
N MET A 152 -1.46 7.27 -22.91
CA MET A 152 -0.86 8.40 -23.63
C MET A 152 -1.87 9.48 -24.02
N SER A 153 -3.18 9.25 -23.89
CA SER A 153 -4.19 10.31 -24.07
C SER A 153 -4.14 11.36 -22.95
N VAL A 154 -3.51 11.04 -21.82
CA VAL A 154 -3.36 11.92 -20.66
C VAL A 154 -2.01 12.63 -20.66
N LYS A 155 -2.03 13.91 -20.29
CA LYS A 155 -0.84 14.72 -20.01
C LYS A 155 -0.87 15.12 -18.54
N TRP A 156 0.24 14.91 -17.86
CA TRP A 156 0.43 15.31 -16.47
C TRP A 156 1.04 16.71 -16.38
N LYS A 157 0.55 17.52 -15.44
CA LYS A 157 1.16 18.79 -15.06
C LYS A 157 1.10 18.99 -13.53
N PRO A 158 2.07 19.69 -12.93
CA PRO A 158 2.03 19.98 -11.50
C PRO A 158 0.75 20.74 -11.13
N ASN A 159 0.19 20.45 -9.95
CA ASN A 159 -1.03 21.11 -9.45
C ASN A 159 -0.75 22.17 -8.37
N GLY A 160 0.51 22.52 -8.15
CA GLY A 160 0.93 23.57 -7.20
C GLY A 160 1.25 23.10 -5.77
N THR A 161 1.10 21.81 -5.46
CA THR A 161 1.42 21.26 -4.13
C THR A 161 2.89 20.83 -3.96
N GLY A 162 3.68 20.81 -5.05
CA GLY A 162 5.05 20.30 -5.08
C GLY A 162 5.16 18.78 -5.29
N ASN A 163 4.29 17.99 -4.66
CA ASN A 163 4.34 16.53 -4.67
C ASN A 163 3.15 15.85 -5.37
N SER A 164 2.25 16.61 -6.00
CA SER A 164 1.15 16.05 -6.79
C SER A 164 0.88 16.77 -8.11
N TYR A 165 0.13 16.07 -8.95
CA TYR A 165 -0.10 16.39 -10.35
C TYR A 165 -1.56 16.21 -10.71
N GLU A 166 -2.01 16.96 -11.71
CA GLU A 166 -3.27 16.71 -12.39
C GLU A 166 -3.02 16.16 -13.79
N GLY A 167 -3.74 15.09 -14.11
CA GLY A 167 -3.81 14.50 -15.43
C GLY A 167 -4.95 15.14 -16.20
N VAL A 168 -4.65 15.72 -17.36
CA VAL A 168 -5.62 16.30 -18.28
C VAL A 168 -5.64 15.53 -19.59
N HIS A 169 -6.81 15.36 -20.18
CA HIS A 169 -6.93 14.78 -21.51
C HIS A 169 -6.30 15.73 -22.54
N ARG A 170 -5.42 15.20 -23.42
CA ARG A 170 -4.57 16.02 -24.30
C ARG A 170 -5.31 16.89 -25.30
N VAL A 171 -6.48 16.44 -25.76
CA VAL A 171 -7.27 17.13 -26.79
C VAL A 171 -8.24 18.12 -26.17
N SER A 172 -9.05 17.66 -25.21
CA SER A 172 -10.10 18.49 -24.58
C SER A 172 -9.56 19.40 -23.48
N GLY A 173 -8.42 19.07 -22.88
CA GLY A 173 -7.87 19.78 -21.73
C GLY A 173 -8.61 19.51 -20.41
N GLU A 174 -9.61 18.63 -20.42
CA GLU A 174 -10.40 18.28 -19.23
C GLU A 174 -9.56 17.51 -18.22
N LYS A 175 -9.72 17.85 -16.93
CA LYS A 175 -9.09 17.12 -15.82
C LYS A 175 -9.75 15.76 -15.66
N VAL A 176 -8.95 14.70 -15.75
CA VAL A 176 -9.45 13.32 -15.69
C VAL A 176 -8.99 12.57 -14.44
N ARG A 177 -7.85 12.91 -13.83
CA ARG A 177 -7.33 12.23 -12.63
C ARG A 177 -6.24 13.04 -11.93
N THR A 178 -5.83 12.57 -10.76
CA THR A 178 -4.75 13.16 -9.94
C THR A 178 -3.83 12.07 -9.40
N ALA A 179 -2.55 12.41 -9.23
CA ALA A 179 -1.51 11.46 -8.82
C ALA A 179 -0.43 12.18 -8.02
N SER A 180 0.26 11.47 -7.14
CA SER A 180 1.45 11.96 -6.46
C SER A 180 2.71 11.64 -7.27
N ARG A 181 3.86 12.16 -6.83
CA ARG A 181 5.16 11.73 -7.39
C ARG A 181 5.42 10.24 -7.23
N ALA A 182 4.99 9.65 -6.10
CA ALA A 182 5.12 8.23 -5.84
C ALA A 182 4.32 7.37 -6.83
N ASP A 183 3.23 7.91 -7.40
CA ASP A 183 2.49 7.25 -8.48
C ASP A 183 3.18 7.43 -9.84
N LEU A 184 3.60 8.66 -10.17
CA LEU A 184 4.11 8.99 -11.50
C LEU A 184 5.55 8.53 -11.77
N VAL A 185 6.34 8.25 -10.74
CA VAL A 185 7.70 7.73 -10.91
C VAL A 185 7.71 6.41 -11.70
N PHE A 186 6.67 5.60 -11.55
CA PHE A 186 6.45 4.35 -12.29
C PHE A 186 6.26 4.56 -13.80
N GLY A 187 5.79 5.73 -14.23
CA GLY A 187 5.68 6.09 -15.65
C GLY A 187 6.88 6.88 -16.20
N SER A 188 7.81 7.28 -15.34
CA SER A 188 8.88 8.24 -15.63
C SER A 188 10.28 7.60 -15.59
N ASN A 189 10.59 6.84 -14.54
CA ASN A 189 11.85 6.10 -14.45
C ASN A 189 11.86 4.96 -15.46
N SER A 190 12.89 4.86 -16.30
CA SER A 190 12.92 3.89 -17.40
C SER A 190 12.85 2.43 -16.96
N GLN A 191 13.46 2.08 -15.83
CA GLN A 191 13.43 0.71 -15.30
C GLN A 191 12.07 0.37 -14.70
N LEU A 192 11.51 1.27 -13.88
CA LEU A 192 10.17 1.06 -13.31
C LEU A 192 9.11 1.02 -14.42
N ARG A 193 9.25 1.89 -15.43
CA ARG A 193 8.34 1.90 -16.58
C ARG A 193 8.36 0.58 -17.34
N ALA A 194 9.54 -0.02 -17.56
CA ALA A 194 9.64 -1.32 -18.21
C ALA A 194 8.90 -2.42 -17.42
N ILE A 195 8.96 -2.38 -16.08
CA ILE A 195 8.23 -3.32 -15.22
C ILE A 195 6.71 -3.07 -15.31
N VAL A 196 6.30 -1.80 -15.29
CA VAL A 196 4.89 -1.40 -15.39
C VAL A 196 4.30 -1.83 -16.72
N GLU A 197 5.05 -1.71 -17.82
CA GLU A 197 4.63 -2.14 -19.16
C GLU A 197 4.28 -3.62 -19.18
N VAL A 198 5.07 -4.49 -18.52
CA VAL A 198 4.75 -5.92 -18.37
C VAL A 198 3.40 -6.12 -17.67
N TYR A 199 3.18 -5.46 -16.53
CA TYR A 199 1.91 -5.64 -15.79
C TYR A 199 0.72 -4.94 -16.44
N ALA A 200 0.94 -3.99 -17.35
CA ALA A 200 -0.11 -3.32 -18.11
C ALA A 200 -0.60 -4.14 -19.32
N GLU A 201 0.09 -5.21 -19.71
CA GLU A 201 -0.35 -6.09 -20.80
C GLU A 201 -1.73 -6.72 -20.51
N ASN A 202 -2.50 -6.97 -21.58
CA ASN A 202 -3.88 -7.46 -21.46
C ASN A 202 -3.98 -8.89 -20.88
N ASP A 203 -2.91 -9.67 -20.97
CA ASP A 203 -2.79 -11.04 -20.46
C ASP A 203 -2.04 -11.14 -19.13
N SER A 204 -1.63 -10.01 -18.55
CA SER A 204 -0.89 -9.95 -17.28
C SER A 204 -1.76 -9.95 -16.03
N ASP A 205 -3.10 -9.96 -16.15
CA ASP A 205 -4.02 -9.88 -14.99
C ASP A 205 -3.76 -11.00 -13.95
N ALA A 206 -3.66 -12.26 -14.40
CA ALA A 206 -3.41 -13.39 -13.50
C ALA A 206 -2.00 -13.34 -12.86
N LYS A 207 -1.00 -12.93 -13.65
CA LYS A 207 0.37 -12.75 -13.18
C LYS A 207 0.44 -11.64 -12.11
N PHE A 208 -0.21 -10.51 -12.37
CA PHE A 208 -0.28 -9.39 -11.45
C PHE A 208 -0.89 -9.81 -10.09
N VAL A 209 -2.02 -10.51 -10.11
CA VAL A 209 -2.66 -10.97 -8.86
C VAL A 209 -1.74 -11.93 -8.10
N SER A 210 -1.14 -12.91 -8.78
CA SER A 210 -0.21 -13.86 -8.16
C SER A 210 1.01 -13.16 -7.54
N ASP A 211 1.63 -12.24 -8.29
CA ASP A 211 2.82 -11.53 -7.84
C ASP A 211 2.50 -10.54 -6.70
N PHE A 212 1.31 -9.90 -6.73
CA PHE A 212 0.83 -9.08 -5.63
C PHE A 212 0.64 -9.90 -4.36
N ILE A 213 -0.02 -11.06 -4.44
CA ILE A 213 -0.22 -11.96 -3.30
C ILE A 213 1.13 -12.43 -2.73
N ALA A 214 2.07 -12.81 -3.60
CA ALA A 214 3.41 -13.22 -3.18
C ALA A 214 4.15 -12.10 -2.43
N ALA A 215 4.12 -10.87 -2.97
CA ALA A 215 4.75 -9.71 -2.34
C ALA A 215 4.05 -9.33 -1.01
N TRP A 216 2.71 -9.41 -0.95
CA TRP A 216 1.93 -9.21 0.28
C TRP A 216 2.33 -10.21 1.36
N CYS A 217 2.34 -11.51 1.04
CA CYS A 217 2.72 -12.58 1.96
C CYS A 217 4.17 -12.43 2.44
N LYS A 218 5.08 -11.95 1.59
CA LYS A 218 6.46 -11.64 1.97
C LYS A 218 6.51 -10.57 3.06
N VAL A 219 5.81 -9.45 2.87
CA VAL A 219 5.77 -8.36 3.87
C VAL A 219 5.10 -8.82 5.17
N MET A 220 3.97 -9.55 5.08
CA MET A 220 3.24 -10.02 6.25
C MET A 220 4.04 -11.03 7.10
N ASN A 221 5.04 -11.70 6.53
CA ASN A 221 5.87 -12.68 7.23
C ASN A 221 7.32 -12.19 7.46
N ALA A 222 7.61 -10.91 7.24
CA ALA A 222 8.96 -10.37 7.37
C ALA A 222 9.53 -10.45 8.81
N ASP A 223 8.65 -10.52 9.82
CA ASP A 223 9.00 -10.64 11.24
C ASP A 223 8.81 -12.04 11.83
N ARG A 224 8.43 -13.03 11.00
CA ARG A 224 8.17 -14.43 11.42
C ARG A 224 9.44 -15.26 11.52
N PHE A 225 10.38 -14.80 12.34
CA PHE A 225 11.63 -15.51 12.62
C PHE A 225 11.43 -16.84 13.35
N ASP A 226 10.26 -17.05 13.95
CA ASP A 226 9.85 -18.31 14.57
C ASP A 226 9.64 -19.46 13.57
N LEU A 227 9.48 -19.15 12.29
CA LEU A 227 9.25 -20.12 11.21
C LEU A 227 10.53 -20.49 10.44
N GLN A 228 11.68 -19.93 10.82
CA GLN A 228 12.97 -20.11 10.13
C GLN A 228 13.84 -21.21 10.75
#